data_AF-A0AAU8Y7R4-F1
#
_entry.id   AF-A0AAU8Y7R4-F1
#
_cell.length_a   1.000
_cell.length_b   1.000
_cell.length_c   1.000
_cell.angle_alpha   90.00
_cell.angle_beta   90.00
_cell.angle_gamma   90.00
#
_symmetry.space_group_name_H-M   'P 1'
#
loop_
_entity.id
_entity.type
_entity.pdbx_description
1 polymer ?
#
loop_
_entity_poly.entity_id
_entity_poly.type
_entity_poly.pdbx_seq_one_letter_code
_entity_poly.pdbx_strand_id
1 'polypeptide(L)'
;MSTLNTENKIKITELTMVFIATLPMGIANIWITKSQNDERLAFERQNAQSILSIQNKELFIKSAEQGLNSQKLDIDFLRTSYEECQKDGELSIGKIKSYADAYYSSSEKKNIMIAKVQTNCLSKNKNQSVGSQDKPTYSIEHYKSLGFNYLQNKNFLEAAESFSQATKMTPVDASLWNQKAYAQFRAGNYTDAMNSISIALRIGSDNDKVRKYMAINAAKILCAKGDVNDGRNYIQQSINAIPDLMLMVKKDSELGGVCKIDLSK
;
A
#
# COMPACT_ATOMS: atom_id res chain seq x y z
N MET A 1 -50.02 60.94 -27.55
CA MET A 1 -48.67 60.47 -27.96
C MET A 1 -47.90 59.91 -26.76
N SER A 2 -48.47 58.92 -26.06
CA SER A 2 -47.89 58.38 -24.80
C SER A 2 -48.04 56.86 -24.62
N THR A 3 -48.65 56.14 -25.57
CA THR A 3 -48.92 54.69 -25.44
C THR A 3 -47.77 53.82 -25.98
N LEU A 4 -47.11 54.22 -27.09
CA LEU A 4 -45.98 53.47 -27.68
C LEU A 4 -44.75 53.36 -26.77
N ASN A 5 -44.48 54.36 -25.94
CA ASN A 5 -43.28 54.39 -25.08
C ASN A 5 -43.45 53.47 -23.85
N THR A 6 -44.69 53.20 -23.45
CA THR A 6 -45.03 52.36 -22.29
C THR A 6 -45.00 50.88 -22.66
N GLU A 7 -45.52 50.50 -23.83
CA GLU A 7 -45.45 49.11 -24.33
C GLU A 7 -44.01 48.64 -24.59
N ASN A 8 -43.16 49.48 -25.18
CA ASN A 8 -41.76 49.11 -25.41
C ASN A 8 -40.96 49.00 -24.10
N LYS A 9 -41.24 49.85 -23.09
CA LYS A 9 -40.65 49.68 -21.76
C LYS A 9 -41.12 48.39 -21.09
N ILE A 10 -42.40 48.06 -21.16
CA ILE A 10 -42.94 46.81 -20.59
C ILE A 10 -42.28 45.59 -21.27
N LYS A 11 -42.18 45.55 -22.60
CA LYS A 11 -41.53 44.45 -23.32
C LYS A 11 -40.04 44.29 -22.98
N ILE A 12 -39.29 45.37 -22.84
CA ILE A 12 -37.87 45.32 -22.42
C ILE A 12 -37.75 44.86 -20.95
N THR A 13 -38.70 45.24 -20.09
CA THR A 13 -38.70 44.82 -18.68
C THR A 13 -39.08 43.35 -18.54
N GLU A 14 -40.04 42.84 -19.32
CA GLU A 14 -40.37 41.41 -19.37
C GLU A 14 -39.22 40.58 -19.94
N LEU A 15 -38.57 41.06 -21.01
CA LEU A 15 -37.42 40.36 -21.60
C LEU A 15 -36.23 40.29 -20.62
N THR A 16 -35.93 41.40 -19.92
CA THR A 16 -34.87 41.41 -18.90
C THR A 16 -35.20 40.56 -17.67
N MET A 17 -36.46 40.54 -17.22
CA MET A 17 -36.91 39.66 -16.13
C MET A 17 -36.85 38.18 -16.49
N VAL A 18 -37.15 37.80 -17.75
CA VAL A 18 -36.99 36.43 -18.25
C VAL A 18 -35.52 36.01 -18.29
N PHE A 19 -34.61 36.90 -18.71
CA PHE A 19 -33.17 36.63 -18.66
C PHE A 19 -32.63 36.53 -17.22
N ILE A 20 -33.07 37.41 -16.32
CA ILE A 20 -32.68 37.37 -14.90
C ILE A 20 -33.24 36.12 -14.20
N ALA A 21 -34.41 35.61 -14.60
CA ALA A 21 -34.99 34.40 -14.02
C ALA A 21 -34.35 33.11 -14.57
N THR A 22 -33.87 33.10 -15.81
CA THR A 22 -33.30 31.90 -16.47
C THR A 22 -31.82 31.69 -16.17
N LEU A 23 -31.05 32.75 -15.88
CA LEU A 23 -29.64 32.63 -15.48
C LEU A 23 -29.43 31.85 -14.16
N PRO A 24 -30.20 32.10 -13.07
CA PRO A 24 -30.15 31.31 -11.85
C PRO A 24 -30.55 29.85 -12.08
N MET A 25 -31.55 29.58 -12.93
CA MET A 25 -31.95 28.21 -13.28
C MET A 25 -30.86 27.48 -14.09
N GLY A 26 -30.18 28.17 -15.02
CA GLY A 26 -29.03 27.62 -15.75
C GLY A 26 -27.85 27.32 -14.84
N ILE A 27 -27.52 28.24 -13.92
CA ILE A 27 -26.48 28.04 -12.90
C ILE A 27 -26.87 26.87 -11.98
N ALA A 28 -28.10 26.83 -11.46
CA ALA A 28 -28.60 25.73 -10.63
C ALA A 28 -28.51 24.39 -11.34
N ASN A 29 -28.91 24.30 -12.62
CA ASN A 29 -28.77 23.08 -13.41
C ASN A 29 -27.30 22.65 -13.57
N ILE A 30 -26.37 23.58 -13.84
CA ILE A 30 -24.93 23.29 -13.91
C ILE A 30 -24.41 22.77 -12.56
N TRP A 31 -24.81 23.40 -11.44
CA TRP A 31 -24.43 22.94 -10.11
C TRP A 31 -25.00 21.57 -9.78
N ILE A 32 -26.27 21.31 -10.10
CA ILE A 32 -26.91 20.01 -9.90
C ILE A 32 -26.21 18.94 -10.73
N THR A 33 -25.96 19.19 -12.03
CA THR A 33 -25.24 18.25 -12.88
C THR A 33 -23.81 18.01 -12.40
N LYS A 34 -23.10 19.05 -11.97
CA LYS A 34 -21.76 18.92 -11.38
C LYS A 34 -21.80 18.09 -10.10
N SER A 35 -22.72 18.39 -9.19
CA SER A 35 -22.91 17.64 -7.93
C SER A 35 -23.23 16.17 -8.20
N GLN A 36 -24.14 15.88 -9.12
CA GLN A 36 -24.48 14.50 -9.51
C GLN A 36 -23.29 13.77 -10.13
N ASN A 37 -22.49 14.46 -10.96
CA ASN A 37 -21.26 13.89 -11.53
C ASN A 37 -20.20 13.62 -10.45
N ASP A 38 -20.04 14.54 -9.49
CA ASP A 38 -19.09 14.40 -8.38
C ASP A 38 -19.49 13.23 -7.45
N GLU A 39 -20.77 13.10 -7.13
CA GLU A 39 -21.32 11.97 -6.36
C GLU A 39 -21.15 10.63 -7.10
N ARG A 40 -21.47 10.59 -8.39
CA ARG A 40 -21.28 9.40 -9.22
C ARG A 40 -19.81 8.99 -9.27
N LEU A 41 -18.90 9.94 -9.48
CA LEU A 41 -17.47 9.69 -9.50
C LEU A 41 -16.96 9.19 -8.14
N ALA A 42 -17.47 9.74 -7.04
CA ALA A 42 -17.15 9.28 -5.69
C ALA A 42 -17.61 7.83 -5.46
N PHE A 43 -18.83 7.49 -5.89
CA PHE A 43 -19.36 6.13 -5.82
C PHE A 43 -18.55 5.15 -6.68
N GLU A 44 -18.22 5.52 -7.93
CA GLU A 44 -17.38 4.72 -8.81
C GLU A 44 -15.98 4.47 -8.21
N ARG A 45 -15.38 5.49 -7.59
CA ARG A 45 -14.11 5.35 -6.86
C ARG A 45 -14.23 4.44 -5.66
N GLN A 46 -15.30 4.57 -4.86
CA GLN A 46 -15.52 3.71 -3.71
C GLN A 46 -15.67 2.24 -4.14
N ASN A 47 -16.39 1.98 -5.22
CA ASN A 47 -16.51 0.65 -5.80
C ASN A 47 -15.15 0.13 -6.28
N ALA A 48 -14.36 0.95 -6.97
CA ALA A 48 -13.01 0.58 -7.40
C ALA A 48 -12.08 0.27 -6.21
N GLN A 49 -12.16 1.05 -5.13
CA GLN A 49 -11.41 0.78 -3.89
C GLN A 49 -11.82 -0.53 -3.23
N SER A 50 -13.12 -0.85 -3.23
CA SER A 50 -13.63 -2.13 -2.73
C SER A 50 -13.08 -3.30 -3.56
N ILE A 51 -13.12 -3.20 -4.89
CA ILE A 51 -12.56 -4.20 -5.81
C ILE A 51 -11.06 -4.37 -5.58
N LEU A 52 -10.30 -3.27 -5.46
CA LEU A 52 -8.86 -3.33 -5.19
C LEU A 52 -8.56 -3.99 -3.84
N SER A 53 -9.35 -3.69 -2.81
CA SER A 53 -9.23 -4.32 -1.49
C SER A 53 -9.43 -5.84 -1.56
N ILE A 54 -10.42 -6.29 -2.33
CA ILE A 54 -10.65 -7.72 -2.59
C ILE A 54 -9.43 -8.32 -3.31
N GLN A 55 -8.90 -7.66 -4.34
CA GLN A 55 -7.71 -8.16 -5.04
C GLN A 55 -6.48 -8.23 -4.14
N ASN A 56 -6.24 -7.22 -3.29
CA ASN A 56 -5.17 -7.27 -2.28
C ASN A 56 -5.31 -8.51 -1.40
N LYS A 57 -6.53 -8.84 -0.99
CA LYS A 57 -6.80 -10.02 -0.17
C LYS A 57 -6.55 -11.33 -0.92
N GLU A 58 -7.09 -11.48 -2.11
CA GLU A 58 -7.03 -12.75 -2.86
C GLU A 58 -5.64 -13.03 -3.44
N LEU A 59 -5.05 -12.04 -4.13
CA LEU A 59 -3.79 -12.24 -4.87
C LEU A 59 -2.56 -12.25 -3.97
N PHE A 60 -2.59 -11.51 -2.86
CA PHE A 60 -1.41 -11.30 -2.01
C PHE A 60 -1.58 -11.94 -0.63
N ILE A 61 -2.57 -11.48 0.15
CA ILE A 61 -2.70 -11.89 1.55
C ILE A 61 -2.98 -13.39 1.68
N LYS A 62 -4.00 -13.91 0.99
CA LYS A 62 -4.31 -15.36 1.01
C LYS A 62 -3.21 -16.20 0.40
N SER A 63 -2.66 -15.77 -0.74
CA SER A 63 -1.56 -16.46 -1.43
C SER A 63 -0.32 -16.61 -0.55
N ALA A 64 0.02 -15.57 0.23
CA ALA A 64 1.13 -15.61 1.17
C ALA A 64 0.83 -16.52 2.38
N GLU A 65 -0.43 -16.60 2.82
CA GLU A 65 -0.85 -17.42 3.97
C GLU A 65 -1.14 -18.89 3.63
N GLN A 66 -1.01 -19.30 2.37
CA GLN A 66 -1.24 -20.68 1.92
C GLN A 66 0.04 -21.40 1.48
N GLY A 67 0.01 -22.73 1.52
CA GLY A 67 1.09 -23.59 1.02
C GLY A 67 2.46 -23.34 1.66
N LEU A 68 3.52 -23.46 0.85
CA LEU A 68 4.92 -23.29 1.27
C LEU A 68 5.25 -21.85 1.71
N ASN A 69 4.55 -20.84 1.18
CA ASN A 69 4.76 -19.44 1.54
C ASN A 69 4.35 -19.18 3.01
N SER A 70 3.27 -19.81 3.46
CA SER A 70 2.77 -19.73 4.84
C SER A 70 3.82 -20.22 5.84
N GLN A 71 4.49 -21.33 5.53
CA GLN A 71 5.54 -21.89 6.38
C GLN A 71 6.75 -20.95 6.47
N LYS A 72 7.13 -20.32 5.37
CA LYS A 72 8.24 -19.35 5.36
C LYS A 72 7.92 -18.10 6.19
N LEU A 73 6.71 -17.54 6.04
CA LEU A 73 6.24 -16.44 6.87
C LEU A 73 6.24 -16.81 8.36
N ASP A 74 5.79 -18.01 8.70
CA ASP A 74 5.76 -18.50 10.07
C ASP A 74 7.18 -18.63 10.65
N ILE A 75 8.13 -19.16 9.88
CA ILE A 75 9.54 -19.26 10.26
C ILE A 75 10.15 -17.87 10.45
N ASP A 76 9.89 -16.94 9.53
CA ASP A 76 10.42 -15.57 9.59
C ASP A 76 9.90 -14.81 10.81
N PHE A 77 8.60 -14.94 11.09
CA PHE A 77 7.98 -14.39 12.29
C PHE A 77 8.61 -15.00 13.55
N LEU A 78 8.71 -16.32 13.65
CA LEU A 78 9.24 -17.00 14.83
C LEU A 78 10.70 -16.60 15.08
N ARG A 79 11.54 -16.64 14.05
CA ARG A 79 12.95 -16.22 14.13
C ARG A 79 13.07 -14.79 14.64
N THR A 80 12.38 -13.85 13.99
CA THR A 80 12.41 -12.44 14.38
C THR A 80 11.90 -12.23 15.80
N SER A 81 10.82 -12.91 16.18
CA SER A 81 10.22 -12.78 17.51
C SER A 81 11.09 -13.36 18.62
N TYR A 82 11.77 -14.50 18.38
CA TYR A 82 12.71 -15.09 19.33
C TYR A 82 14.02 -14.30 19.46
N GLU A 83 14.49 -13.68 18.38
CA GLU A 83 15.59 -12.71 18.45
C GLU A 83 15.21 -11.51 19.32
N GLU A 84 13.97 -11.02 19.22
CA GLU A 84 13.50 -9.89 20.02
C GLU A 84 13.37 -10.26 21.50
N CYS A 85 12.82 -11.43 21.82
CA CYS A 85 12.69 -11.90 23.20
C CYS A 85 13.99 -11.91 24.02
N GLN A 86 15.15 -11.97 23.36
CA GLN A 86 16.46 -12.00 24.02
C GLN A 86 16.97 -10.61 24.42
N LYS A 87 16.27 -9.53 24.05
CA LYS A 87 16.76 -8.16 24.20
C LYS A 87 16.18 -7.40 25.40
N ASP A 88 14.86 -7.45 25.65
CA ASP A 88 14.27 -6.73 26.81
C ASP A 88 12.78 -7.07 27.09
N GLY A 89 12.47 -7.67 28.25
CA GLY A 89 11.19 -8.38 28.52
C GLY A 89 9.88 -7.73 28.04
N GLU A 90 9.46 -6.59 28.63
CA GLU A 90 8.13 -6.01 28.39
C GLU A 90 8.02 -5.29 27.02
N LEU A 91 9.07 -4.55 26.62
CA LEU A 91 9.16 -3.94 25.28
C LEU A 91 9.21 -4.99 24.15
N SER A 92 9.81 -6.16 24.41
CA SER A 92 9.86 -7.26 23.44
C SER A 92 8.47 -7.80 23.14
N ILE A 93 7.60 -7.92 24.14
CA ILE A 93 6.23 -8.41 23.94
C ILE A 93 5.42 -7.46 23.06
N GLY A 94 5.56 -6.14 23.26
CA GLY A 94 4.93 -5.12 22.42
C GLY A 94 5.34 -5.27 20.95
N LYS A 95 6.64 -5.37 20.67
CA LYS A 95 7.15 -5.55 19.30
C LYS A 95 6.76 -6.89 18.68
N ILE A 96 6.71 -7.98 19.45
CA ILE A 96 6.25 -9.29 18.96
C ILE A 96 4.79 -9.21 18.50
N LYS A 97 3.94 -8.48 19.24
CA LYS A 97 2.56 -8.22 18.81
C LYS A 97 2.55 -7.41 17.51
N SER A 98 3.37 -6.36 17.40
CA SER A 98 3.49 -5.58 16.15
C SER A 98 3.99 -6.42 14.97
N TYR A 99 4.94 -7.35 15.17
CA TYR A 99 5.31 -8.31 14.14
C TYR A 99 4.11 -9.18 13.75
N ALA A 100 3.37 -9.70 14.73
CA ALA A 100 2.24 -10.57 14.45
C ALA A 100 1.12 -9.83 13.68
N ASP A 101 0.86 -8.56 14.01
CA ASP A 101 -0.08 -7.70 13.28
C ASP A 101 0.34 -7.45 11.83
N ALA A 102 1.65 -7.31 11.58
CA ALA A 102 2.17 -7.19 10.22
C ALA A 102 2.09 -8.50 9.44
N TYR A 103 2.37 -9.64 10.07
CA TYR A 103 2.53 -10.94 9.40
C TYR A 103 1.21 -11.72 9.22
N TYR A 104 0.19 -11.49 10.06
CA TYR A 104 -1.02 -12.32 10.10
C TYR A 104 -2.31 -11.51 10.05
N SER A 105 -3.24 -11.94 9.18
CA SER A 105 -4.53 -11.28 8.98
C SER A 105 -5.60 -11.93 9.85
N SER A 106 -5.50 -13.25 10.05
CA SER A 106 -6.35 -14.02 10.96
C SER A 106 -5.99 -13.73 12.42
N SER A 107 -6.98 -13.31 13.20
CA SER A 107 -6.86 -13.14 14.65
C SER A 107 -6.49 -14.45 15.34
N GLU A 108 -7.04 -15.58 14.88
CA GLU A 108 -6.75 -16.91 15.40
C GLU A 108 -5.28 -17.27 15.18
N LYS A 109 -4.80 -17.20 13.93
CA LYS A 109 -3.39 -17.51 13.61
C LYS A 109 -2.45 -16.58 14.36
N LYS A 110 -2.78 -15.29 14.42
CA LYS A 110 -2.03 -14.29 15.19
C LYS A 110 -1.90 -14.69 16.66
N ASN A 111 -3.02 -15.01 17.31
CA ASN A 111 -3.04 -15.38 18.73
C ASN A 111 -2.24 -16.66 19.01
N ILE A 112 -2.37 -17.67 18.14
CA ILE A 112 -1.61 -18.93 18.24
C ILE A 112 -0.10 -18.66 18.14
N MET A 113 0.30 -17.88 17.14
CA MET A 113 1.72 -17.59 16.89
C MET A 113 2.34 -16.73 17.99
N ILE A 114 1.61 -15.74 18.51
CA ILE A 114 2.04 -14.95 19.68
C ILE A 114 2.19 -15.86 20.91
N ALA A 115 1.21 -16.71 21.21
CA ALA A 115 1.25 -17.61 22.37
C ALA A 115 2.44 -18.59 22.29
N LYS A 116 2.74 -19.10 21.09
CA LYS A 116 3.90 -19.98 20.83
C LYS A 116 5.23 -19.29 21.11
N VAL A 117 5.35 -18.01 20.80
CA VAL A 117 6.54 -17.22 21.14
C VAL A 117 6.58 -16.95 22.64
N GLN A 118 5.51 -16.42 23.23
CA GLN A 118 5.45 -15.97 24.62
C GLN A 118 5.79 -17.09 25.63
N THR A 119 5.20 -18.28 25.45
CA THR A 119 5.47 -19.45 26.31
C THR A 119 6.96 -19.78 26.38
N ASN A 120 7.65 -19.71 25.25
CA ASN A 120 9.08 -19.98 25.15
C ASN A 120 9.94 -18.83 25.67
N CYS A 121 9.57 -17.58 25.41
CA CYS A 121 10.32 -16.40 25.85
C CYS A 121 10.33 -16.25 27.38
N LEU A 122 9.22 -16.57 28.05
CA LEU A 122 9.13 -16.56 29.52
C LEU A 122 9.93 -17.69 30.19
N SER A 123 10.13 -18.81 29.48
CA SER A 123 10.88 -19.97 30.02
C SER A 123 12.40 -19.73 30.08
N LYS A 124 12.97 -18.95 29.16
CA LYS A 124 14.41 -18.65 29.09
C LYS A 124 14.87 -17.52 30.01
N ASN A 125 13.97 -16.62 30.41
CA ASN A 125 14.30 -15.49 31.30
C ASN A 125 14.68 -15.91 32.74
N LYS A 126 14.55 -17.19 33.11
CA LYS A 126 15.01 -17.69 34.40
C LYS A 126 16.48 -18.10 34.45
N ASN A 127 17.17 -18.30 33.32
CA ASN A 127 18.48 -18.98 33.32
C ASN A 127 19.59 -18.35 32.44
N GLN A 128 19.43 -17.14 31.89
CA GLN A 128 20.46 -16.57 31.01
C GLN A 128 20.59 -15.04 31.15
N SER A 129 21.55 -14.61 31.98
CA SER A 129 22.23 -13.32 31.82
C SER A 129 23.27 -13.47 30.70
N VAL A 130 22.89 -13.26 29.45
CA VAL A 130 23.84 -13.26 28.33
C VAL A 130 24.38 -11.84 28.19
N GLY A 131 25.69 -11.68 28.37
CA GLY A 131 26.38 -10.40 28.19
C GLY A 131 26.11 -9.83 26.81
N SER A 132 25.78 -8.53 26.77
CA SER A 132 25.62 -7.77 25.55
C SER A 132 26.95 -7.71 24.81
N GLN A 133 27.04 -8.43 23.68
CA GLN A 133 27.93 -7.99 22.62
C GLN A 133 27.37 -6.68 22.11
N ASP A 134 28.00 -5.56 22.46
CA ASP A 134 27.67 -4.21 21.99
C ASP A 134 27.92 -4.12 20.47
N LYS A 135 27.00 -4.72 19.69
CA LYS A 135 26.85 -4.36 18.30
C LYS A 135 26.34 -2.91 18.26
N PRO A 136 26.88 -2.06 17.37
CA PRO A 136 26.36 -0.71 17.21
C PRO A 136 24.85 -0.76 16.92
N THR A 137 24.06 -0.11 17.77
CA THR A 137 22.62 0.04 17.55
C THR A 137 22.41 1.14 16.52
N TYR A 138 22.33 0.76 15.25
CA TYR A 138 22.01 1.69 14.18
C TYR A 138 20.53 2.10 14.19
N SER A 139 20.24 3.32 13.74
CA SER A 139 18.88 3.84 13.65
C SER A 139 18.12 3.28 12.44
N ILE A 140 16.79 3.41 12.45
CA ILE A 140 15.94 3.07 11.28
C ILE A 140 16.39 3.87 10.05
N GLU A 141 16.70 5.16 10.22
CA GLU A 141 17.13 6.03 9.12
C GLU A 141 18.47 5.62 8.53
N HIS A 142 19.38 5.10 9.36
CA HIS A 142 20.64 4.52 8.89
C HIS A 142 20.39 3.34 7.94
N TYR A 143 19.59 2.36 8.37
CA TYR A 143 19.28 1.19 7.55
C TYR A 143 18.49 1.53 6.28
N LYS A 144 17.58 2.51 6.35
CA LYS A 144 16.89 3.05 5.17
C LYS A 144 17.88 3.63 4.17
N SER A 145 18.77 4.51 4.65
CA SER A 145 19.77 5.18 3.81
C SER A 145 20.71 4.16 3.14
N LEU A 146 21.14 3.15 3.91
CA LEU A 146 21.96 2.06 3.41
C LEU A 146 21.22 1.24 2.34
N GLY A 147 19.95 0.89 2.59
CA GLY A 147 19.12 0.17 1.62
C GLY A 147 18.93 0.92 0.31
N PHE A 148 18.69 2.24 0.38
CA PHE A 148 18.61 3.08 -0.83
C PHE A 148 19.94 3.17 -1.56
N ASN A 149 21.06 3.32 -0.84
CA ASN A 149 22.38 3.34 -1.46
C ASN A 149 22.67 2.03 -2.21
N TYR A 150 22.37 0.89 -1.60
CA TYR A 150 22.51 -0.41 -2.24
C TYR A 150 21.60 -0.57 -3.47
N LEU A 151 20.35 -0.08 -3.43
CA LEU A 151 19.48 -0.05 -4.62
C LEU A 151 20.09 0.74 -5.77
N GLN A 152 20.66 1.92 -5.50
CA GLN A 152 21.32 2.75 -6.52
C GLN A 152 22.53 2.04 -7.14
N ASN A 153 23.29 1.33 -6.31
CA ASN A 153 24.44 0.54 -6.73
C ASN A 153 24.08 -0.85 -7.31
N LYS A 154 22.79 -1.17 -7.44
CA LYS A 154 22.26 -2.46 -7.92
C LYS A 154 22.64 -3.67 -7.03
N ASN A 155 23.03 -3.43 -5.78
CA ASN A 155 23.31 -4.44 -4.77
C ASN A 155 22.00 -4.86 -4.08
N PHE A 156 21.16 -5.60 -4.80
CA PHE A 156 19.76 -5.80 -4.40
C PHE A 156 19.59 -6.68 -3.16
N LEU A 157 20.49 -7.64 -2.92
CA LEU A 157 20.43 -8.51 -1.74
C LEU A 157 20.76 -7.73 -0.46
N GLU A 158 21.80 -6.90 -0.51
CA GLU A 158 22.22 -6.03 0.57
C GLU A 158 21.18 -4.93 0.85
N ALA A 159 20.52 -4.43 -0.20
CA ALA A 159 19.37 -3.55 -0.05
C ALA A 159 18.22 -4.24 0.69
N ALA A 160 17.87 -5.46 0.29
CA ALA A 160 16.82 -6.23 0.94
C ALA A 160 17.15 -6.52 2.42
N GLU A 161 18.41 -6.82 2.73
CA GLU A 161 18.85 -7.03 4.12
C GLU A 161 18.80 -5.74 4.94
N SER A 162 19.22 -4.61 4.36
CA SER A 162 19.14 -3.30 5.02
C SER A 162 17.69 -2.93 5.35
N PHE A 163 16.77 -3.10 4.40
CA PHE A 163 15.34 -2.90 4.67
C PHE A 163 14.80 -3.96 5.63
N SER A 164 15.33 -5.18 5.65
CA SER A 164 14.97 -6.21 6.64
C SER A 164 15.26 -5.71 8.06
N GLN A 165 16.44 -5.14 8.30
CA GLN A 165 16.78 -4.54 9.60
C GLN A 165 15.83 -3.39 9.96
N ALA A 166 15.51 -2.50 9.01
CA ALA A 166 14.56 -1.42 9.24
C ALA A 166 13.15 -1.94 9.57
N THR A 167 12.66 -2.97 8.87
CA THR A 167 11.35 -3.59 9.16
C THR A 167 11.30 -4.30 10.52
N LYS A 168 12.42 -4.83 11.02
CA LYS A 168 12.49 -5.35 12.40
C LYS A 168 12.28 -4.21 13.41
N MET A 169 12.89 -3.05 13.18
CA MET A 169 12.76 -1.91 14.08
C MET A 169 11.38 -1.24 14.01
N THR A 170 10.72 -1.27 12.86
CA THR A 170 9.38 -0.70 12.66
C THR A 170 8.53 -1.61 11.78
N PRO A 171 7.91 -2.64 12.38
CA PRO A 171 7.23 -3.68 11.61
C PRO A 171 5.89 -3.26 11.00
N VAL A 172 5.32 -2.15 11.45
CA VAL A 172 4.05 -1.60 10.98
C VAL A 172 4.23 -0.42 10.02
N ASP A 173 5.40 -0.26 9.41
CA ASP A 173 5.63 0.72 8.34
C ASP A 173 5.57 0.04 6.97
N ALA A 174 4.44 0.21 6.27
CA ALA A 174 4.23 -0.35 4.94
C ALA A 174 5.24 0.14 3.89
N SER A 175 5.79 1.35 4.05
CA SER A 175 6.80 1.89 3.13
C SER A 175 8.07 1.05 3.18
N LEU A 176 8.53 0.66 4.37
CA LEU A 176 9.72 -0.17 4.55
C LEU A 176 9.53 -1.57 3.96
N TRP A 177 8.37 -2.16 4.16
CA TRP A 177 8.02 -3.45 3.56
C TRP A 177 7.94 -3.38 2.04
N ASN A 178 7.39 -2.30 1.48
CA ASN A 178 7.40 -2.06 0.05
C ASN A 178 8.82 -1.90 -0.52
N GLN A 179 9.71 -1.19 0.17
CA GLN A 179 11.10 -1.06 -0.26
C GLN A 179 11.85 -2.41 -0.20
N LYS A 180 11.63 -3.18 0.86
CA LYS A 180 12.14 -4.56 0.96
C LYS A 180 11.64 -5.44 -0.18
N ALA A 181 10.34 -5.38 -0.48
CA ALA A 181 9.73 -6.13 -1.58
C ALA A 181 10.34 -5.73 -2.94
N TYR A 182 10.55 -4.43 -3.16
CA TYR A 182 11.18 -3.92 -4.37
C TYR A 182 12.63 -4.42 -4.51
N ALA A 183 13.42 -4.35 -3.44
CA ALA A 183 14.78 -4.88 -3.44
C ALA A 183 14.81 -6.39 -3.74
N GLN A 184 13.93 -7.17 -3.12
CA GLN A 184 13.81 -8.61 -3.37
C GLN A 184 13.36 -8.92 -4.81
N PHE A 185 12.44 -8.15 -5.36
CA PHE A 185 12.03 -8.23 -6.77
C PHE A 185 13.23 -8.01 -7.69
N ARG A 186 14.01 -6.95 -7.45
CA ARG A 186 15.22 -6.65 -8.23
C ARG A 186 16.31 -7.70 -8.08
N ALA A 187 16.37 -8.36 -6.93
CA ALA A 187 17.25 -9.50 -6.70
C ALA A 187 16.78 -10.81 -7.36
N GLY A 188 15.59 -10.84 -8.01
CA GLY A 188 15.02 -12.05 -8.59
C GLY A 188 14.31 -12.97 -7.58
N ASN A 189 14.25 -12.57 -6.30
CA ASN A 189 13.65 -13.35 -5.21
C ASN A 189 12.14 -13.10 -5.13
N TYR A 190 11.40 -13.46 -6.18
CA TYR A 190 9.99 -13.09 -6.33
C TYR A 190 9.07 -13.65 -5.25
N THR A 191 9.36 -14.84 -4.70
CA THR A 191 8.59 -15.40 -3.58
C THR A 191 8.73 -14.53 -2.33
N ASP A 192 9.93 -14.04 -2.03
CA ASP A 192 10.15 -13.19 -0.86
C ASP A 192 9.60 -11.79 -1.07
N ALA A 193 9.73 -11.28 -2.30
CA ALA A 193 9.09 -10.04 -2.70
C ALA A 193 7.56 -10.12 -2.53
N MET A 194 6.95 -11.24 -2.92
CA MET A 194 5.51 -11.49 -2.75
C MET A 194 5.11 -11.46 -1.27
N ASN A 195 5.88 -12.09 -0.39
CA ASN A 195 5.62 -12.05 1.05
C ASN A 195 5.73 -10.62 1.60
N SER A 196 6.81 -9.90 1.27
CA SER A 196 7.03 -8.53 1.76
C SER A 196 5.96 -7.55 1.24
N ILE A 197 5.56 -7.63 -0.04
CA ILE A 197 4.51 -6.75 -0.58
C ILE A 197 3.14 -7.12 0.01
N SER A 198 2.88 -8.39 0.31
CA SER A 198 1.65 -8.83 1.00
C SER A 198 1.55 -8.25 2.41
N ILE A 199 2.68 -8.14 3.13
CA ILE A 199 2.73 -7.46 4.43
C ILE A 199 2.49 -5.96 4.25
N ALA A 200 3.14 -5.31 3.29
CA ALA A 200 2.94 -3.88 3.02
C ALA A 200 1.48 -3.53 2.70
N LEU A 201 0.83 -4.31 1.83
CA LEU A 201 -0.58 -4.13 1.45
C LEU A 201 -1.55 -4.39 2.60
N ARG A 202 -1.21 -5.28 3.53
CA ARG A 202 -2.00 -5.58 4.73
C ARG A 202 -1.94 -4.47 5.77
N ILE A 203 -0.73 -3.95 6.01
CA ILE A 203 -0.52 -2.80 6.91
C ILE A 203 -1.24 -1.57 6.34
N GLY A 204 -1.15 -1.38 5.01
CA GLY A 204 -1.74 -0.22 4.35
C GLY A 204 -0.96 1.07 4.62
N SER A 205 -1.38 2.16 3.98
CA SER A 205 -0.79 3.48 4.23
C SER A 205 -1.76 4.60 3.87
N ASP A 206 -1.86 5.60 4.74
CA ASP A 206 -2.58 6.83 4.45
C ASP A 206 -1.79 7.76 3.52
N ASN A 207 -0.49 7.50 3.34
CA ASN A 207 0.34 8.24 2.40
C ASN A 207 0.07 7.81 0.96
N ASP A 208 -0.43 8.75 0.16
CA ASP A 208 -0.83 8.50 -1.23
C ASP A 208 0.33 8.02 -2.13
N LYS A 209 1.51 8.61 -1.97
CA LYS A 209 2.71 8.20 -2.72
C LYS A 209 3.11 6.77 -2.38
N VAL A 210 3.01 6.37 -1.11
CA VAL A 210 3.30 4.98 -0.68
C VAL A 210 2.31 4.00 -1.30
N ARG A 211 1.00 4.29 -1.26
CA ARG A 211 -0.01 3.43 -1.91
C ARG A 211 0.24 3.23 -3.40
N LYS A 212 0.61 4.31 -4.12
CA LYS A 212 0.93 4.25 -5.54
C LYS A 212 2.13 3.35 -5.84
N TYR A 213 3.22 3.49 -5.07
CA TYR A 213 4.38 2.60 -5.23
C TYR A 213 4.07 1.15 -4.87
N MET A 214 3.29 0.91 -3.82
CA MET A 214 2.86 -0.45 -3.47
C MET A 214 2.10 -1.10 -4.63
N ALA A 215 1.13 -0.39 -5.23
CA ALA A 215 0.37 -0.92 -6.36
C ALA A 215 1.26 -1.27 -7.56
N ILE A 216 2.20 -0.38 -7.92
CA ILE A 216 3.13 -0.61 -9.03
C ILE A 216 4.06 -1.79 -8.74
N ASN A 217 4.64 -1.85 -7.55
CA ASN A 217 5.55 -2.93 -7.17
C ASN A 217 4.84 -4.28 -7.06
N ALA A 218 3.62 -4.31 -6.51
CA ALA A 218 2.77 -5.49 -6.44
C ALA A 218 2.47 -6.07 -7.84
N ALA A 219 2.13 -5.20 -8.81
CA ALA A 219 1.95 -5.61 -10.19
C ALA A 219 3.24 -6.17 -10.82
N LYS A 220 4.39 -5.49 -10.63
CA LYS A 220 5.70 -5.97 -11.12
C LYS A 220 6.05 -7.34 -10.56
N ILE A 221 5.81 -7.56 -9.27
CA ILE A 221 6.08 -8.83 -8.58
C ILE A 221 5.22 -9.95 -9.13
N LEU A 222 3.90 -9.74 -9.31
CA LEU A 222 3.01 -10.73 -9.94
C LEU A 222 3.49 -11.11 -11.34
N CYS A 223 3.74 -10.11 -12.18
CA CYS A 223 4.19 -10.34 -13.56
C CYS A 223 5.53 -11.09 -13.62
N ALA A 224 6.51 -10.72 -12.80
CA ALA A 224 7.82 -11.39 -12.79
C ALA A 224 7.79 -12.79 -12.20
N LYS A 225 6.85 -13.07 -11.28
CA LYS A 225 6.62 -14.42 -10.75
C LYS A 225 6.03 -15.38 -11.79
N GLY A 226 5.42 -14.85 -12.85
CA GLY A 226 4.80 -15.61 -13.95
C GLY A 226 3.30 -15.32 -14.11
N ASP A 227 2.68 -14.67 -13.13
CA ASP A 227 1.25 -14.37 -13.08
C ASP A 227 0.94 -13.06 -13.85
N VAL A 228 1.38 -13.00 -15.11
CA VAL A 228 1.36 -11.77 -15.92
C VAL A 228 -0.04 -11.19 -16.08
N ASN A 229 -1.05 -12.04 -16.27
CA ASN A 229 -2.44 -11.58 -16.42
C ASN A 229 -2.97 -10.96 -15.12
N ASP A 230 -2.66 -11.58 -13.97
CA ASP A 230 -3.08 -11.05 -12.67
C ASP A 230 -2.39 -9.73 -12.38
N GLY A 231 -1.09 -9.61 -12.68
CA GLY A 231 -0.36 -8.34 -12.52
C GLY A 231 -0.93 -7.22 -13.39
N ARG A 232 -1.31 -7.51 -14.64
CA ARG A 232 -1.97 -6.54 -15.54
C ARG A 232 -3.34 -6.12 -15.05
N ASN A 233 -4.16 -7.09 -14.66
CA ASN A 233 -5.49 -6.80 -14.13
C ASN A 233 -5.39 -6.00 -12.83
N TYR A 234 -4.46 -6.38 -11.94
CA TYR A 234 -4.24 -5.70 -10.68
C TYR A 234 -3.83 -4.24 -10.87
N ILE A 235 -2.88 -3.93 -11.77
CA ILE A 235 -2.52 -2.53 -12.01
C ILE A 235 -3.66 -1.74 -12.64
N GLN A 236 -4.47 -2.36 -13.52
CA GLN A 236 -5.63 -1.70 -14.10
C GLN A 236 -6.68 -1.34 -13.04
N GLN A 237 -7.01 -2.26 -12.12
CA GLN A 237 -7.92 -1.96 -11.02
C GLN A 237 -7.33 -0.93 -10.06
N SER A 238 -6.01 -0.99 -9.83
CA SER A 238 -5.32 0.01 -9.02
C SER A 238 -5.42 1.41 -9.61
N ILE A 239 -5.31 1.54 -10.94
CA ILE A 239 -5.45 2.83 -11.64
C ILE A 239 -6.87 3.40 -11.47
N ASN A 240 -7.88 2.54 -11.50
CA ASN A 240 -9.27 2.96 -11.31
C ASN A 240 -9.54 3.41 -9.86
N ALA A 241 -8.86 2.80 -8.89
CA ALA A 241 -9.08 3.04 -7.46
C ALA A 241 -8.22 4.17 -6.86
N ILE A 242 -7.02 4.39 -7.41
CA ILE A 242 -6.02 5.32 -6.85
C ILE A 242 -5.88 6.54 -7.78
N PRO A 243 -6.31 7.74 -7.35
CA PRO A 243 -6.21 8.96 -8.14
C PRO A 243 -4.79 9.22 -8.63
N ASP A 244 -4.65 9.67 -9.89
CA ASP A 244 -3.36 10.03 -10.52
C ASP A 244 -2.31 8.91 -10.59
N LEU A 245 -2.66 7.65 -10.28
CA LEU A 245 -1.72 6.54 -10.38
C LEU A 245 -1.21 6.34 -11.81
N MET A 246 -2.06 6.58 -12.82
CA MET A 246 -1.69 6.46 -14.23
C MET A 246 -0.45 7.33 -14.57
N LEU A 247 -0.32 8.52 -13.97
CA LEU A 247 0.82 9.40 -14.20
C LEU A 247 2.13 8.80 -13.69
N MET A 248 2.09 8.04 -12.59
CA MET A 248 3.25 7.31 -12.06
C MET A 248 3.53 6.06 -12.88
N VAL A 249 2.49 5.33 -13.29
CA VAL A 249 2.59 4.13 -14.13
C VAL A 249 3.30 4.47 -15.46
N LYS A 250 2.90 5.54 -16.15
CA LYS A 250 3.55 5.98 -17.40
C LYS A 250 5.03 6.36 -17.25
N LYS A 251 5.47 6.68 -16.03
CA LYS A 251 6.87 7.05 -15.71
C LYS A 251 7.69 5.89 -15.15
N ASP A 252 7.06 4.77 -14.78
CA ASP A 252 7.79 3.60 -14.28
C ASP A 252 8.50 2.91 -15.44
N SER A 253 9.83 2.81 -15.34
CA SER A 253 10.69 2.30 -16.41
C SER A 253 10.72 0.76 -16.50
N GLU A 254 10.12 0.06 -15.54
CA GLU A 254 10.24 -1.39 -15.42
C GLU A 254 8.92 -2.11 -15.73
N LEU A 255 7.79 -1.53 -15.31
CA LEU A 255 6.47 -2.14 -15.35
C LEU A 255 6.06 -2.56 -16.77
N GLY A 256 6.25 -1.68 -17.76
CA GLY A 256 5.90 -1.97 -19.16
C GLY A 256 6.63 -3.20 -19.69
N GLY A 257 7.93 -3.34 -19.40
CA GLY A 257 8.72 -4.51 -19.79
C GLY A 257 8.33 -5.77 -19.02
N VAL A 258 8.24 -5.67 -17.69
CA VAL A 258 7.98 -6.81 -16.80
C VAL A 258 6.59 -7.40 -17.02
N CYS A 259 5.57 -6.55 -17.17
CA CYS A 259 4.20 -6.99 -17.42
C CYS A 259 3.86 -7.11 -18.92
N LYS A 260 4.78 -6.74 -19.81
CA LYS A 260 4.57 -6.66 -21.27
C LYS A 260 3.32 -5.83 -21.60
N ILE A 261 3.25 -4.62 -21.03
CA ILE A 261 2.19 -3.62 -21.24
C ILE A 261 2.79 -2.49 -22.08
N ASP A 262 2.07 -2.08 -23.12
CA ASP A 262 2.39 -0.84 -23.85
C ASP A 262 1.88 0.37 -23.05
N LEU A 263 2.80 1.12 -22.46
CA LEU A 263 2.51 2.32 -21.67
C LEU A 263 2.63 3.63 -22.47
N SER A 264 2.89 3.54 -23.79
CA SER A 264 3.10 4.70 -24.66
C SER A 264 1.80 5.41 -25.08
N LYS A 265 0.65 4.76 -24.85
CA LYS A 265 -0.70 5.27 -25.14
C LYS A 265 -1.34 5.79 -23.86
#